data_AF-A0A7Z9I8X6-F1
#
_entry.id   AF-A0A7Z9I8X6-F1
#
_cell.length_a   1.000
_cell.length_b   1.000
_cell.length_c   1.000
_cell.angle_alpha   90.00
_cell.angle_beta   90.00
_cell.angle_gamma   90.00
#
_symmetry.space_group_name_H-M   'P 1'
#
loop_
_entity.id
_entity.type
_entity.pdbx_description
1 polymer ?
#
loop_
_entity_poly.entity_id
_entity_poly.type
_entity_poly.pdbx_seq_one_letter_code
_entity_poly.pdbx_strand_id
1 'polypeptide(L)'
;MNFRHHSLLLLSVPLLLSLGCETVPSYLHVGQRLLHFEILVDDQIHLSGLRGVNDNMPIHQMWDVLPDITFEPVDKETKTDAPNQTTLTYQGKVVIRIKHVDDQLDSISTETLTLSRSAETNSWSLNQEEVDRLKHLLNQR
;
A
#
# COMPACT_ATOMS: atom_id res chain seq x y z
N MET A 1 24.36 8.57 66.58
CA MET A 1 25.05 8.46 65.27
C MET A 1 24.42 7.31 64.51
N ASN A 2 24.28 7.48 63.18
CA ASN A 2 23.88 6.50 62.16
C ASN A 2 22.38 6.36 61.84
N PHE A 3 21.89 7.39 61.13
CA PHE A 3 21.27 7.34 59.80
C PHE A 3 20.39 6.13 59.42
N ARG A 4 19.07 6.33 59.50
CA ARG A 4 18.10 5.73 58.57
C ARG A 4 17.95 6.67 57.37
N HIS A 5 18.23 6.20 56.16
CA HIS A 5 17.84 6.88 54.92
C HIS A 5 16.88 5.97 54.17
N HIS A 6 15.60 6.29 54.30
CA HIS A 6 14.56 5.77 53.44
C HIS A 6 14.52 6.61 52.17
N SER A 7 14.51 5.87 51.06
CA SER A 7 13.98 6.19 49.74
C SER A 7 13.35 7.57 49.54
N LEU A 8 13.87 8.30 48.55
CA LEU A 8 13.08 8.93 47.47
C LEU A 8 14.06 9.61 46.49
N LEU A 9 14.66 8.80 45.61
CA LEU A 9 15.28 9.32 44.39
C LEU A 9 14.17 9.40 43.33
N LEU A 10 13.61 10.61 43.18
CA LEU A 10 12.83 11.00 42.01
C LEU A 10 13.79 11.12 40.82
N LEU A 11 13.98 10.00 40.11
CA LEU A 11 14.62 10.00 38.79
C LEU A 11 13.53 10.32 37.75
N SER A 12 13.41 11.60 37.42
CA SER A 12 12.69 12.05 36.23
C SER A 12 13.46 11.56 34.99
N VAL A 13 12.92 10.56 34.31
CA VAL A 13 13.39 10.11 32.99
C VAL A 13 12.68 10.95 31.92
N PRO A 14 13.36 11.78 31.12
CA PRO A 14 12.78 12.24 29.87
C PRO A 14 12.94 11.12 28.85
N LEU A 15 11.80 10.50 28.54
CA LEU A 15 11.59 9.58 27.44
C LEU A 15 11.80 10.34 26.12
N LEU A 16 13.04 10.43 25.63
CA LEU A 16 13.31 10.92 24.28
C LEU A 16 13.02 9.78 23.30
N LEU A 17 11.76 9.74 22.87
CA LEU A 17 11.29 9.06 21.67
C LEU A 17 12.11 9.59 20.49
N SER A 18 13.15 8.85 20.12
CA SER A 18 13.77 8.92 18.80
C SER A 18 12.72 8.48 17.79
N LEU A 19 11.90 9.43 17.35
CA LEU A 19 11.09 9.32 16.14
C LEU A 19 12.05 8.99 15.00
N GLY A 20 12.00 7.74 14.54
CA GLY A 20 12.50 7.39 13.23
C GLY A 20 11.85 8.34 12.23
N CYS A 21 12.66 9.17 11.61
CA CYS A 21 12.26 9.97 10.47
C CYS A 21 11.99 8.97 9.34
N GLU A 22 10.77 8.46 9.27
CA GLU A 22 10.29 7.79 8.08
C GLU A 22 10.29 8.84 6.97
N THR A 23 11.22 8.66 6.03
CA THR A 23 11.31 9.46 4.81
C THR A 23 10.08 9.16 3.96
N VAL A 24 8.97 9.82 4.28
CA VAL A 24 7.87 9.99 3.34
C VAL A 24 8.40 10.92 2.25
N PRO A 25 8.45 10.50 0.98
CA PRO A 25 8.91 11.39 -0.09
C PRO A 25 7.92 12.56 -0.19
N SER A 26 8.33 13.73 0.28
CA SER A 26 7.59 14.98 0.22
C SER A 26 7.60 15.54 -1.20
N TYR A 27 6.73 15.01 -2.06
CA TYR A 27 6.44 15.54 -3.41
C TYR A 27 4.95 15.70 -3.66
N LEU A 28 4.15 16.03 -2.65
CA LEU A 28 2.77 16.48 -2.86
C LEU A 28 2.79 17.99 -3.10
N HIS A 29 2.64 18.40 -4.35
CA HIS A 29 2.35 19.79 -4.69
C HIS A 29 0.98 20.16 -4.14
N VAL A 30 0.79 21.40 -3.67
CA VAL A 30 -0.53 21.90 -3.21
C VAL A 30 -1.59 21.58 -4.28
N GLY A 31 -2.67 20.90 -3.89
CA GLY A 31 -3.70 20.41 -4.81
C GLY A 31 -3.53 18.93 -5.24
N GLN A 32 -2.71 18.15 -4.54
CA GLN A 32 -2.51 16.73 -4.79
C GLN A 32 -2.81 15.85 -3.57
N ARG A 33 -3.47 14.72 -3.83
CA ARG A 33 -3.73 13.65 -2.86
C ARG A 33 -2.94 12.41 -3.25
N LEU A 34 -2.45 11.72 -2.23
CA LEU A 34 -1.82 10.42 -2.41
C LEU A 34 -2.87 9.32 -2.32
N LEU A 35 -3.04 8.57 -3.40
CA LEU A 35 -3.81 7.34 -3.41
C LEU A 35 -2.94 6.18 -2.98
N HIS A 36 -3.49 5.33 -2.12
CA HIS A 36 -2.91 4.07 -1.71
C HIS A 36 -3.77 2.93 -2.26
N PHE A 37 -3.18 2.16 -3.17
CA PHE A 37 -3.79 0.97 -3.74
C PHE A 37 -3.33 -0.25 -2.94
N GLU A 38 -4.28 -0.98 -2.37
CA GLU A 38 -4.04 -2.23 -1.64
C GLU A 38 -4.62 -3.39 -2.45
N ILE A 39 -3.85 -4.45 -2.65
CA ILE A 39 -4.33 -5.74 -3.17
C ILE A 39 -4.47 -6.67 -1.98
N LEU A 40 -5.71 -7.03 -1.68
CA LEU A 40 -6.05 -7.95 -0.61
C LEU A 40 -6.39 -9.32 -1.17
N VAL A 41 -5.86 -10.37 -0.53
CA VAL A 41 -6.21 -11.77 -0.79
C VAL A 41 -6.66 -12.35 0.54
N ASP A 42 -7.86 -12.92 0.59
CA ASP A 42 -8.46 -13.44 1.83
C ASP A 42 -8.41 -12.43 2.99
N ASP A 43 -8.70 -11.16 2.66
CA ASP A 43 -8.72 -10.00 3.56
C ASP A 43 -7.36 -9.61 4.18
N GLN A 44 -6.24 -10.18 3.71
CA GLN A 44 -4.87 -9.77 4.03
C GLN A 44 -4.25 -8.94 2.90
N ILE A 45 -3.53 -7.86 3.24
CA ILE A 45 -2.87 -7.03 2.24
C ILE A 45 -1.59 -7.73 1.77
N HIS A 46 -1.55 -8.11 0.50
CA HIS A 46 -0.40 -8.78 -0.10
C HIS A 46 0.54 -7.80 -0.79
N LEU A 47 -0.03 -6.87 -1.55
CA LEU A 47 0.72 -5.87 -2.30
C LEU A 47 0.13 -4.47 -2.06
N SER A 48 0.98 -3.46 -2.11
CA SER A 48 0.61 -2.06 -2.02
C SER A 48 1.29 -1.22 -3.11
N GLY A 49 0.60 -0.20 -3.61
CA GLY A 49 1.12 0.77 -4.56
C GLY A 49 0.64 2.19 -4.24
N LEU A 50 1.42 3.20 -4.63
CA LEU A 50 1.14 4.60 -4.33
C LEU A 50 1.09 5.45 -5.60
N ARG A 51 0.18 6.42 -5.65
CA ARG A 51 0.08 7.37 -6.76
C ARG A 51 -0.46 8.72 -6.33
N GLY A 52 0.28 9.78 -6.65
CA GLY A 52 -0.21 11.15 -6.52
C GLY A 52 -1.22 11.47 -7.63
N VAL A 53 -2.35 12.06 -7.27
CA VAL A 53 -3.36 12.56 -8.21
C VAL A 53 -3.84 13.94 -7.77
N ASN A 54 -4.57 14.65 -8.63
CA ASN A 54 -5.19 15.92 -8.24
C ASN A 54 -6.25 15.68 -7.14
N ASP A 55 -6.31 16.57 -6.15
CA ASP A 55 -7.29 16.50 -5.05
C ASP A 55 -8.74 16.42 -5.54
N ASN A 56 -9.04 17.16 -6.60
CA ASN A 56 -10.38 17.28 -7.17
C ASN A 56 -10.74 16.14 -8.13
N MET A 57 -9.85 15.17 -8.34
CA MET A 57 -10.14 14.03 -9.23
C MET A 57 -11.34 13.26 -8.66
N PRO A 58 -12.43 13.06 -9.42
CA PRO A 58 -13.56 12.25 -8.98
C PRO A 58 -13.15 10.80 -8.67
N ILE A 59 -13.84 10.15 -7.73
CA ILE A 59 -13.54 8.77 -7.30
C ILE A 59 -13.53 7.81 -8.50
N HIS A 60 -14.52 7.90 -9.39
CA HIS A 60 -14.60 7.03 -10.57
C HIS A 60 -13.39 7.15 -11.51
N GLN A 61 -12.72 8.31 -11.58
CA GLN A 61 -11.53 8.54 -12.41
C GLN A 61 -10.25 8.04 -11.74
N MET A 62 -10.26 7.72 -10.44
CA MET A 62 -9.09 7.17 -9.76
C MET A 62 -8.67 5.81 -10.34
N TRP A 63 -9.60 5.05 -10.89
CA TRP A 63 -9.29 3.77 -11.55
C TRP A 63 -8.52 3.94 -12.86
N ASP A 64 -8.52 5.14 -13.46
CA ASP A 64 -7.78 5.39 -14.69
C ASP A 64 -6.27 5.44 -14.49
N VAL A 65 -5.80 5.68 -13.26
CA VAL A 65 -4.36 5.65 -12.94
C VAL A 65 -3.85 4.25 -12.59
N LEU A 66 -4.73 3.24 -12.49
CA LEU A 66 -4.37 1.85 -12.17
C LEU A 66 -3.24 1.28 -13.06
N PRO A 67 -3.18 1.53 -14.39
CA PRO A 67 -2.10 1.03 -15.25
C PRO A 67 -0.72 1.57 -14.90
N ASP A 68 -0.67 2.76 -14.28
CA ASP A 68 0.57 3.43 -13.90
C ASP A 68 1.07 3.00 -12.52
N ILE A 69 0.31 2.15 -11.82
CA ILE A 69 0.64 1.72 -10.47
C ILE A 69 1.67 0.61 -10.51
N THR A 70 2.73 0.84 -9.77
CA THR A 70 3.71 -0.16 -9.41
C THR A 70 3.44 -0.64 -7.99
N PHE A 71 3.39 -1.95 -7.80
CA PHE A 71 3.06 -2.63 -6.57
C PHE A 71 4.29 -3.31 -5.96
N GLU A 72 4.39 -3.21 -4.64
CA GLU A 72 5.42 -3.84 -3.82
C GLU A 72 4.78 -4.75 -2.77
N PRO A 73 5.41 -5.88 -2.42
CA PRO A 73 4.98 -6.70 -1.29
C PRO A 73 5.00 -5.93 0.02
N VAL A 74 3.92 -6.03 0.79
CA VAL A 74 3.85 -5.39 2.12
C VAL A 74 4.77 -6.13 3.10
N ASP A 75 4.75 -7.45 3.07
CA ASP A 75 5.65 -8.28 3.87
C ASP A 75 6.93 -8.58 3.08
N LYS A 76 8.06 -8.15 3.65
CA LYS A 76 9.40 -8.41 3.07
C LYS A 76 9.82 -9.88 3.16
N GLU A 77 9.09 -10.68 3.96
CA GLU A 77 9.33 -12.10 4.16
C GLU A 77 8.62 -12.97 3.11
N THR A 78 7.50 -12.52 2.57
CA THR A 78 6.90 -13.03 1.32
C THR A 78 7.72 -12.52 0.12
N LYS A 79 9.02 -12.83 0.15
CA LYS A 79 9.78 -12.96 -1.09
C LYS A 79 9.03 -13.97 -1.93
N THR A 80 8.66 -13.59 -3.15
CA THR A 80 8.34 -14.57 -4.18
C THR A 80 9.44 -15.62 -4.16
N ASP A 81 9.09 -16.86 -3.78
CA ASP A 81 10.04 -17.96 -3.56
C ASP A 81 10.90 -18.28 -4.80
N ALA A 82 10.52 -17.72 -5.95
CA ALA A 82 11.25 -17.83 -7.21
C ALA A 82 11.75 -16.44 -7.67
N PRO A 83 13.06 -16.16 -7.60
CA PRO A 83 13.64 -14.91 -8.13
C PRO A 83 13.38 -14.72 -9.63
N ASN A 84 13.16 -15.83 -10.37
CA ASN A 84 12.85 -15.82 -11.80
C ASN A 84 11.35 -15.73 -12.11
N GLN A 85 10.49 -15.60 -11.09
CA GLN A 85 9.06 -15.47 -11.30
C GLN A 85 8.76 -14.10 -11.95
N THR A 86 8.22 -14.15 -13.16
CA THR A 86 7.81 -12.99 -13.96
C THR A 86 6.32 -12.70 -13.84
N THR A 87 5.54 -13.63 -13.30
CA THR A 87 4.08 -13.56 -13.23
C THR A 87 3.61 -14.01 -11.86
N LEU A 88 2.70 -13.27 -11.26
CA LEU A 88 2.08 -13.58 -9.99
C LEU A 88 0.56 -13.62 -10.18
N THR A 89 -0.04 -14.77 -9.90
CA THR A 89 -1.49 -14.96 -10.04
C THR A 89 -2.07 -15.31 -8.68
N TYR A 90 -3.04 -14.50 -8.24
CA TYR A 90 -3.89 -14.80 -7.11
C TYR A 90 -5.20 -15.43 -7.59
N GLN A 91 -5.71 -16.39 -6.83
CA GLN A 91 -6.98 -17.07 -7.07
C GLN A 91 -7.81 -17.01 -5.79
N GLY A 92 -9.14 -16.93 -5.91
CA GLY A 92 -10.05 -16.78 -4.77
C GLY A 92 -10.55 -15.35 -4.63
N LYS A 93 -10.94 -14.94 -3.42
CA LYS A 93 -11.47 -13.58 -3.20
C LYS A 93 -10.32 -12.58 -3.18
N VAL A 94 -10.08 -11.91 -4.31
CA VAL A 94 -9.11 -10.83 -4.44
C VAL A 94 -9.83 -9.49 -4.48
N VAL A 95 -9.39 -8.54 -3.66
CA VAL A 95 -9.97 -7.19 -3.59
C VAL A 95 -8.88 -6.17 -3.89
N ILE A 96 -9.12 -5.28 -4.85
CA ILE A 96 -8.31 -4.09 -5.05
C ILE A 96 -9.03 -2.93 -4.39
N ARG A 97 -8.36 -2.26 -3.45
CA ARG A 97 -8.92 -1.16 -2.67
C ARG A 97 -8.12 0.12 -2.92
N ILE A 98 -8.83 1.22 -3.10
CA ILE A 98 -8.25 2.56 -3.18
C ILE A 98 -8.52 3.28 -1.86
N LYS A 99 -7.46 3.79 -1.23
CA LYS A 99 -7.52 4.58 -0.01
C LYS A 99 -6.88 5.94 -0.20
N HIS A 100 -7.27 6.89 0.64
CA HIS A 100 -6.51 8.10 0.90
C HIS A 100 -6.40 8.25 2.41
N VAL A 101 -5.16 8.27 2.92
CA VAL A 101 -4.91 8.17 4.37
C VAL A 101 -5.59 6.89 4.91
N ASP A 102 -6.50 7.01 5.86
CA ASP A 102 -7.21 5.89 6.48
C ASP A 102 -8.58 5.60 5.84
N ASP A 103 -9.04 6.48 4.94
CA ASP A 103 -10.36 6.38 4.34
C ASP A 103 -10.34 5.52 3.07
N GLN A 104 -11.18 4.49 3.05
CA GLN A 104 -11.47 3.74 1.82
C GLN A 104 -12.33 4.61 0.89
N LEU A 105 -11.80 4.90 -0.29
CA LEU A 105 -12.47 5.68 -1.32
C LEU A 105 -13.32 4.78 -2.22
N ASP A 106 -12.75 3.65 -2.64
CA ASP A 106 -13.44 2.67 -3.47
C ASP A 106 -12.79 1.28 -3.40
N SER A 107 -13.47 0.27 -3.93
CA SER A 107 -12.92 -1.08 -4.06
C SER A 107 -13.63 -1.90 -5.13
N ILE A 108 -12.90 -2.86 -5.69
CA ILE A 108 -13.43 -3.89 -6.59
C ILE A 108 -12.99 -5.28 -6.13
N SER A 109 -13.88 -6.26 -6.25
CA SER A 109 -13.61 -7.67 -5.98
C SER A 109 -13.55 -8.47 -7.28
N THR A 110 -12.65 -9.44 -7.34
CA THR A 110 -12.47 -10.37 -8.47
C THR A 110 -12.04 -11.74 -7.96
N GLU A 111 -12.31 -12.79 -8.74
CA GLU A 111 -11.94 -14.18 -8.40
C GLU A 111 -10.48 -14.53 -8.74
N THR A 112 -9.89 -13.75 -9.63
CA THR A 112 -8.51 -13.92 -10.07
C THR A 112 -7.87 -12.55 -10.26
N LEU A 113 -6.56 -12.47 -10.01
CA LEU A 113 -5.76 -11.28 -10.32
C LEU A 113 -4.37 -11.71 -10.80
N THR A 114 -3.95 -11.24 -11.98
CA THR A 114 -2.61 -11.54 -12.51
C THR A 114 -1.76 -10.27 -12.66
N LEU A 115 -0.57 -10.30 -12.07
CA LEU A 115 0.44 -9.26 -12.16
C LEU A 115 1.68 -9.77 -12.90
N SER A 116 2.35 -8.84 -13.60
CA SER A 116 3.63 -9.06 -14.25
C SER A 116 4.74 -8.34 -13.46
N ARG A 117 5.91 -8.95 -13.41
CA ARG A 117 7.09 -8.35 -12.78
C ARG A 117 7.92 -7.61 -13.82
N SER A 118 8.29 -6.37 -13.52
CA SER A 118 9.28 -5.64 -14.32
C SER A 118 10.68 -6.22 -14.09
N ALA A 119 11.37 -6.54 -15.18
CA ALA A 119 12.76 -6.99 -15.13
C ALA A 119 13.74 -5.87 -14.70
N GLU A 120 13.37 -4.60 -14.92
CA GLU A 120 14.21 -3.45 -14.61
C GLU A 120 14.08 -3.00 -13.16
N THR A 121 12.84 -2.89 -12.68
CA THR A 121 12.53 -2.29 -11.36
C THR A 121 12.15 -3.33 -10.31
N ASN A 122 12.10 -4.60 -10.69
CA ASN A 122 11.77 -5.72 -9.79
C ASN A 122 10.39 -5.62 -9.12
N SER A 123 9.49 -4.84 -9.71
CA SER A 123 8.21 -4.49 -9.13
C SER A 123 7.04 -5.10 -9.89
N TRP A 124 5.87 -5.18 -9.27
CA TRP A 124 4.68 -5.80 -9.85
C TRP A 124 3.76 -4.77 -10.47
N SER A 125 3.21 -5.05 -11.65
CA SER A 125 2.20 -4.20 -12.27
C SER A 125 1.13 -5.05 -12.93
N LEU A 126 -0.06 -4.47 -13.11
CA LEU A 126 -1.11 -5.10 -13.90
C LEU A 126 -0.74 -4.97 -15.39
N ASN A 127 -0.98 -6.02 -16.15
CA ASN A 127 -0.89 -5.92 -17.61
C ASN A 127 -2.16 -5.25 -18.17
N GLN A 128 -2.13 -4.87 -19.45
CA GLN A 128 -3.25 -4.15 -20.07
C GLN A 128 -4.55 -4.98 -20.10
N GLU A 129 -4.45 -6.29 -20.38
CA GLU A 129 -5.60 -7.20 -20.40
C GLU A 129 -6.32 -7.21 -19.05
N GLU A 130 -5.56 -7.27 -17.95
CA GLU A 130 -6.09 -7.30 -16.60
C GLU A 130 -6.70 -5.97 -16.19
N VAL A 131 -6.08 -4.86 -16.58
CA VAL A 131 -6.67 -3.52 -16.43
C VAL A 131 -8.02 -3.45 -17.14
N ASP A 132 -8.09 -3.87 -18.41
CA ASP A 132 -9.31 -3.78 -19.22
C ASP A 132 -10.43 -4.63 -18.62
N ARG A 133 -10.09 -5.84 -18.14
CA ARG A 133 -11.01 -6.73 -17.42
C ARG A 133 -11.56 -6.08 -16.15
N LEU A 134 -10.69 -5.47 -15.33
CA LEU A 134 -11.10 -4.78 -14.11
C LEU A 134 -11.97 -3.55 -14.42
N LYS A 135 -11.64 -2.78 -15.45
CA LYS A 135 -12.48 -1.66 -15.93
C LYS A 135 -13.85 -2.13 -16.39
N HIS A 136 -13.93 -3.27 -17.08
CA HIS A 136 -15.20 -3.86 -17.48
C HIS A 136 -16.07 -4.20 -16.27
N LEU A 137 -15.49 -4.83 -15.25
CA LEU A 137 -16.18 -5.14 -14.00
C LEU A 137 -16.65 -3.88 -13.25
N LEU A 138 -15.83 -2.82 -13.20
CA LEU A 138 -16.21 -1.54 -12.60
C LEU A 138 -17.46 -0.94 -13.26
N ASN A 139 -17.58 -1.06 -14.59
CA ASN A 139 -18.72 -0.54 -15.35
C ASN A 139 -20.02 -1.34 -15.16
N GLN A 140 -19.96 -2.53 -14.56
CA GLN A 140 -21.12 -3.38 -14.29
C GLN A 140 -21.74 -3.16 -12.90
N ARG A 141 -21.09 -2.36 -12.05
CA ARG A 141 -21.54 -2.05 -10.68
C ARG A 141 -22.62 -0.97 -10.67
#